data_AF-A0A950UJW3-F1
#
_entry.id   AF-A0A950UJW3-F1
#
_cell.length_a   1.000
_cell.length_b   1.000
_cell.length_c   1.000
_cell.angle_alpha   90.00
_cell.angle_beta   90.00
_cell.angle_gamma   90.00
#
_symmetry.space_group_name_H-M   'P 1'
#
loop_
_entity.id
_entity.type
_entity.pdbx_description
1 polymer ?
#
loop_
_entity_poly.entity_id
_entity_poly.type
_entity_poly.pdbx_seq_one_letter_code
_entity_poly.pdbx_strand_id
1 'polypeptide(L)'
;MPEEDPYLGTDAVARQAKVTAASIREYLKRSRRRLREGQSLRPQDLPVPDVTINRSPAWRQSTITEWIANRVGPGRPATRDE
;
A
#
# COMPACT_ATOMS: atom_id res chain seq x y z
N MET A 1 2.09 25.84 -7.94
CA MET A 1 1.45 25.36 -6.69
C MET A 1 2.06 24.01 -6.42
N PRO A 2 2.76 23.74 -5.30
CA PRO A 2 3.03 22.35 -4.98
C PRO A 2 1.65 21.72 -4.80
N GLU A 3 1.26 20.81 -5.69
CA GLU A 3 0.02 20.06 -5.54
C GLU A 3 0.10 19.38 -4.17
N GLU A 4 -0.82 19.73 -3.26
CA GLU A 4 -0.90 19.08 -1.95
C GLU A 4 -1.03 17.58 -2.18
N ASP A 5 -0.11 16.78 -1.65
CA ASP A 5 -0.16 15.31 -1.73
C ASP A 5 -1.24 14.81 -0.76
N PRO A 6 -2.46 14.50 -1.25
CA PRO A 6 -3.60 14.32 -0.38
C PRO A 6 -3.53 12.96 0.31
N TYR A 7 -4.15 12.89 1.49
CA TYR A 7 -4.29 11.63 2.21
C TYR A 7 -5.48 10.82 1.66
N LEU A 8 -5.20 9.58 1.28
CA LEU A 8 -6.15 8.59 0.82
C LEU A 8 -6.53 7.65 1.97
N GLY A 9 -7.83 7.54 2.23
CA GLY A 9 -8.38 6.51 3.11
C GLY A 9 -8.45 5.14 2.42
N THR A 10 -8.79 4.11 3.19
CA THR A 10 -8.81 2.70 2.72
C THR A 10 -9.61 2.50 1.41
N ASP A 11 -10.79 3.12 1.29
CA ASP A 11 -11.63 2.96 0.08
C ASP A 11 -11.04 3.66 -1.15
N ALA A 12 -10.35 4.79 -0.95
CA ALA A 12 -9.66 5.49 -2.04
C ALA A 12 -8.46 4.67 -2.53
N VAL A 13 -7.65 4.13 -1.60
CA VAL A 13 -6.55 3.21 -1.93
C VAL A 13 -7.04 1.97 -2.66
N ALA A 14 -8.15 1.38 -2.20
CA ALA A 14 -8.75 0.21 -2.84
C ALA A 14 -9.14 0.48 -4.30
N ARG A 15 -9.80 1.62 -4.57
CA ARG A 15 -10.14 2.06 -5.93
C ARG A 15 -8.90 2.25 -6.80
N GLN A 16 -7.88 2.92 -6.28
CA GLN A 16 -6.65 3.18 -7.04
C GLN A 16 -5.89 1.89 -7.37
N ALA A 17 -5.82 0.96 -6.41
CA ALA A 17 -5.16 -0.33 -6.57
C ALA A 17 -6.02 -1.39 -7.27
N LYS A 18 -7.24 -1.04 -7.71
CA LYS A 18 -8.22 -1.94 -8.35
C LYS A 18 -8.48 -3.23 -7.55
N VAL A 19 -8.61 -3.10 -6.23
CA VAL A 19 -8.92 -4.19 -5.30
C VAL A 19 -10.05 -3.79 -4.36
N THR A 20 -10.51 -4.73 -3.52
CA THR A 20 -11.52 -4.43 -2.51
C THR A 20 -10.90 -3.77 -1.27
N ALA A 21 -11.70 -3.01 -0.52
CA ALA A 21 -11.28 -2.46 0.78
C ALA A 21 -10.89 -3.58 1.77
N ALA A 22 -11.54 -4.75 1.69
CA ALA A 22 -11.16 -5.93 2.47
C ALA A 22 -9.74 -6.41 2.14
N SER A 23 -9.37 -6.43 0.84
CA SER A 23 -8.01 -6.76 0.42
C SER A 23 -6.98 -5.79 1.00
N ILE A 24 -7.26 -4.48 1.01
CA ILE A 24 -6.36 -3.48 1.61
C ILE A 24 -6.17 -3.74 3.11
N ARG A 25 -7.24 -4.05 3.85
CA ARG A 25 -7.16 -4.40 5.28
C ARG A 25 -6.28 -5.64 5.51
N GLU A 26 -6.43 -6.67 4.69
CA GLU A 26 -5.59 -7.87 4.76
C GLU A 26 -4.13 -7.58 4.38
N TYR A 27 -3.88 -6.70 3.41
CA TYR A 27 -2.52 -6.31 3.04
C TYR A 27 -1.85 -5.54 4.18
N LEU A 28 -2.58 -4.62 4.82
CA LEU A 28 -2.09 -3.89 5.99
C LEU A 28 -1.81 -4.83 7.16
N LYS A 29 -2.70 -5.81 7.41
CA LYS A 29 -2.50 -6.83 8.46
C LYS A 29 -1.23 -7.64 8.22
N ARG A 30 -1.00 -8.10 6.98
CA ARG A 30 0.22 -8.84 6.61
C ARG A 30 1.48 -8.00 6.79
N SER A 31 1.44 -6.74 6.36
CA SER A 31 2.57 -5.79 6.47
C SER A 31 2.91 -5.52 7.93
N ARG A 32 1.91 -5.28 8.79
CA ARG A 32 2.08 -5.14 10.25
C ARG A 32 2.61 -6.41 10.90
N ARG A 33 2.16 -7.59 10.48
CA ARG A 33 2.66 -8.87 11.00
C ARG A 33 4.14 -9.04 10.67
N ARG A 34 4.52 -8.78 9.41
CA ARG A 34 5.91 -8.86 8.92
C ARG A 34 6.85 -7.96 9.73
N LEU A 35 6.48 -6.70 9.92
CA LEU A 35 7.24 -5.77 10.75
C LEU A 35 7.35 -6.23 12.21
N ARG A 36 6.27 -6.79 12.78
CA ARG A 36 6.27 -7.34 14.14
C ARG A 36 7.19 -8.56 14.28
N GLU A 37 7.31 -9.37 13.23
CA GLU A 37 8.23 -10.51 13.14
C GLU A 37 9.70 -10.07 12.88
N GLY A 38 9.99 -8.76 12.84
CA GLY A 38 11.33 -8.22 12.58
C GLY A 38 11.74 -8.29 11.10
N GLN A 39 10.81 -8.57 10.20
CA GLN A 39 11.06 -8.66 8.76
C GLN A 39 10.79 -7.31 8.08
N SER A 40 11.56 -7.02 7.03
CA SER A 40 11.33 -5.84 6.18
C SER A 40 10.13 -6.03 5.24
N LEU A 41 9.44 -4.93 4.90
CA LEU A 41 8.36 -4.95 3.89
C LEU A 41 8.93 -5.26 2.51
N ARG A 42 8.20 -6.08 1.73
CA ARG A 42 8.52 -6.34 0.33
C ARG A 42 7.82 -5.31 -0.57
N PRO A 43 8.27 -5.12 -1.83
CA PRO A 43 7.59 -4.22 -2.77
C PRO A 43 6.09 -4.52 -2.99
N GLN A 44 5.68 -5.79 -2.84
CA GLN A 44 4.29 -6.22 -2.95
C GLN A 44 3.45 -6.01 -1.68
N ASP A 45 4.08 -5.78 -0.53
CA ASP A 45 3.40 -5.56 0.74
C ASP A 45 2.91 -4.09 0.80
N LEU A 46 1.74 -3.85 1.39
CA LEU A 46 1.20 -2.50 1.49
C LEU A 46 2.04 -1.68 2.47
N PRO A 47 2.43 -0.44 2.15
CA PRO A 47 3.15 0.41 3.09
C PRO A 47 2.33 0.65 4.37
N VAL A 48 3.03 0.93 5.46
CA VAL A 48 2.38 1.39 6.69
C VAL A 48 1.67 2.72 6.43
N PRO A 49 0.53 2.98 7.09
CA PRO A 49 -0.18 4.25 6.93
C PRO A 49 0.69 5.41 7.43
N ASP A 50 0.75 6.47 6.62
CA ASP A 50 1.44 7.71 6.96
C ASP A 50 0.81 8.39 8.17
N VAL A 51 -0.52 8.35 8.26
CA VAL A 51 -1.29 8.92 9.36
C VAL A 51 -2.51 8.07 9.69
N THR A 52 -3.11 8.31 10.87
CA THR A 52 -4.41 7.75 11.23
C THR A 52 -5.39 8.89 11.51
N ILE A 53 -6.46 8.98 10.72
CA ILE A 53 -7.49 10.03 10.83
C ILE A 53 -8.75 9.39 11.40
N ASN A 54 -9.24 9.84 12.56
CA ASN A 54 -10.43 9.29 13.21
C ASN A 54 -10.43 7.75 13.29
N ARG A 55 -9.30 7.16 13.71
CA ARG A 55 -9.07 5.70 13.79
C ARG A 55 -9.00 4.97 12.45
N SER A 56 -9.08 5.68 11.33
CA SER A 56 -8.94 5.12 9.99
C SER A 56 -7.52 5.36 9.47
N PRO A 57 -6.83 4.33 8.96
CA PRO A 57 -5.52 4.50 8.35
C PRO A 57 -5.64 5.32 7.06
N ALA A 58 -4.70 6.23 6.85
CA ALA A 58 -4.59 7.00 5.63
C ALA A 58 -3.13 7.06 5.15
N TRP A 59 -2.98 7.12 3.83
CA TRP A 59 -1.69 7.15 3.14
C TRP A 59 -1.63 8.37 2.24
N ARG A 60 -0.44 8.90 2.02
CA ARG A 60 -0.22 9.87 0.95
C ARG A 60 -0.54 9.25 -0.40
N GLN A 61 -1.08 10.05 -1.32
CA GLN A 61 -1.33 9.60 -2.69
C GLN A 61 -0.02 9.20 -3.38
N SER A 62 1.06 9.93 -3.15
CA SER A 62 2.40 9.60 -3.64
C SER A 62 2.84 8.20 -3.19
N THR A 63 2.77 7.91 -1.88
CA THR A 63 3.10 6.61 -1.28
C THR A 63 2.34 5.45 -1.95
N ILE A 64 1.04 5.63 -2.17
CA ILE A 64 0.20 4.60 -2.82
C ILE A 64 0.52 4.48 -4.30
N THR A 65 0.81 5.59 -4.98
CA THR A 65 1.16 5.61 -6.41
C THR A 65 2.48 4.88 -6.65
N GLU A 66 3.50 5.16 -5.84
CA GLU A 66 4.79 4.46 -5.87
C GLU A 66 4.64 2.97 -5.54
N TRP A 67 3.84 2.65 -4.52
CA TRP A 67 3.56 1.26 -4.18
C TRP A 67 2.87 0.53 -5.35
N ILE A 68 1.86 1.12 -5.98
CA ILE A 68 1.18 0.51 -7.14
C ILE A 68 2.15 0.31 -8.31
N ALA A 69 3.03 1.29 -8.57
CA ALA A 69 4.03 1.21 -9.64
C ALA A 69 5.03 0.06 -9.41
N ASN A 70 5.42 -0.19 -8.16
CA ASN A 70 6.36 -1.24 -7.77
C ASN A 70 5.69 -2.58 -7.44
N ARG A 71 4.36 -2.61 -7.33
CA ARG A 71 3.61 -3.81 -6.96
C ARG A 71 3.64 -4.82 -8.11
N VAL A 72 4.38 -5.90 -7.89
CA VAL A 72 4.33 -7.09 -8.75
C VAL A 72 2.94 -7.72 -8.61
N GLY A 73 2.09 -7.55 -9.63
CA GLY A 73 0.72 -8.08 -9.65
C GLY A 73 0.68 -9.62 -9.73
N PRO A 74 -0.47 -10.25 -9.42
CA PRO A 74 -0.65 -11.69 -9.67
C PRO A 74 -0.52 -11.95 -11.17
N GLY A 75 0.56 -12.63 -11.58
CA GLY A 75 0.83 -12.99 -12.97
C GLY A 75 1.92 -12.18 -13.70
N ARG A 76 2.55 -11.18 -13.07
CA ARG A 76 3.82 -10.63 -13.59
C ARG A 76 4.95 -11.30 -12.81
N PRO A 77 5.83 -12.12 -13.42
CA PRO A 77 7.06 -12.52 -12.74
C PRO A 77 7.79 -11.23 -12.36
N ALA A 78 8.29 -11.15 -11.12
CA ALA A 78 9.34 -10.19 -10.80
C ALA A 78 10.43 -10.46 -11.85
N THR A 79 10.70 -9.52 -12.74
CA THR A 79 11.49 -9.76 -13.96
C THR A 79 12.77 -10.48 -13.56
N ARG A 80 12.94 -11.70 -14.08
CA ARG A 80 14.24 -12.34 -14.20
C ARG A 80 14.89 -11.70 -15.40
N ASP A 81 15.61 -10.61 -15.17
CA ASP A 81 16.64 -10.16 -16.10
C ASP A 81 17.91 -10.95 -15.78
N GLU A 82 18.11 -12.06 -16.49
CA GLU A 82 19.41 -12.67 -16.84
C GLU A 82 19.25 -13.42 -18.16
#